data_AF-A0A8I4A2H3-F1
#
_entry.id   AF-A0A8I4A2H3-F1
#
_cell.length_a   1.000
_cell.length_b   1.000
_cell.length_c   1.000
_cell.angle_alpha   90.00
_cell.angle_beta   90.00
_cell.angle_gamma   90.00
#
_symmetry.space_group_name_H-M   'P 1'
#
loop_
_entity.id
_entity.type
_entity.pdbx_description
1 polymer ?
#
loop_
_entity_poly.entity_id
_entity_poly.type
_entity_poly.pdbx_seq_one_letter_code
_entity_poly.pdbx_strand_id
1 'polypeptide(L)'
;MMGRNQRKKAENTQSQNASPSKDDHSSTSTMEQGLMENERILMTESLFEEWIITNFGELKEHVVAQRKETRNFEKRFDEILLRIDNLERSMSELMELKNTIQELREVCTGLNTRIVQAEGISEVKVQFNEIKCEEKIREKRIKRNDQSLQEMWDYVKRPNLHLIGVPECDGENESKLENTLQDIIQENFPELAKQVDRKVRR
;
A
#
# COMPACT_ATOMS: atom_id res chain seq x y z
N MET A 1 -41.78 4.02 -0.74
CA MET A 1 -42.28 2.80 -1.41
C MET A 1 -42.94 1.92 -0.37
N MET A 2 -44.18 1.53 -0.60
CA MET A 2 -45.05 0.76 0.30
C MET A 2 -45.34 -0.60 -0.35
N GLY A 3 -45.30 -1.70 0.40
CA GLY A 3 -45.71 -3.03 -0.07
C GLY A 3 -45.48 -4.09 1.01
N ARG A 4 -46.43 -4.37 1.90
CA ARG A 4 -47.65 -5.22 1.81
C ARG A 4 -47.41 -6.67 2.22
N ASN A 5 -48.13 -7.03 3.29
CA ASN A 5 -48.40 -8.35 3.85
C ASN A 5 -48.89 -9.38 2.81
N GLN A 6 -48.70 -10.68 3.13
CA GLN A 6 -49.79 -11.68 3.14
C GLN A 6 -49.32 -13.03 3.71
N ARG A 7 -49.93 -13.48 4.81
CA ARG A 7 -49.89 -14.88 5.28
C ARG A 7 -51.34 -15.39 5.23
N LYS A 8 -51.60 -16.38 4.37
CA LYS A 8 -52.93 -17.01 4.20
C LYS A 8 -53.09 -18.18 5.17
N LYS A 9 -54.26 -18.22 5.82
CA LYS A 9 -54.82 -19.32 6.61
C LYS A 9 -55.65 -20.21 5.66
N ALA A 10 -55.70 -21.52 5.90
CA ALA A 10 -56.72 -22.40 5.35
C ALA A 10 -57.19 -23.37 6.44
N GLU A 11 -58.51 -23.58 6.48
CA GLU A 11 -59.27 -24.39 7.42
C GLU A 11 -59.69 -25.73 6.78
N ASN A 12 -60.00 -26.68 7.69
CA ASN A 12 -61.03 -27.71 7.60
C ASN A 12 -60.71 -29.06 6.92
N THR A 13 -60.92 -30.15 7.65
CA THR A 13 -61.94 -31.15 7.26
C THR A 13 -62.46 -31.96 8.45
N GLN A 14 -63.76 -31.87 8.60
CA GLN A 14 -64.73 -32.54 9.44
C GLN A 14 -64.94 -34.01 9.04
N SER A 15 -65.11 -34.92 10.00
CA SER A 15 -65.87 -36.16 9.79
C SER A 15 -66.87 -36.36 10.93
N GLN A 16 -68.14 -36.41 10.54
CA GLN A 16 -69.33 -36.64 11.35
C GLN A 16 -69.41 -38.11 11.79
N ASN A 17 -70.15 -38.40 12.87
CA ASN A 17 -71.23 -39.40 12.89
C ASN A 17 -72.02 -39.32 14.22
N ALA A 18 -73.34 -39.41 14.12
CA ALA A 18 -74.29 -39.35 15.22
C ALA A 18 -75.13 -40.64 15.31
N SER A 19 -75.27 -41.17 16.55
CA SER A 19 -76.45 -41.80 17.20
C SER A 19 -77.01 -43.15 16.63
N PRO A 20 -77.58 -44.08 17.44
CA PRO A 20 -78.62 -43.78 18.45
C PRO A 20 -78.66 -44.60 19.77
N SER A 21 -79.41 -44.06 20.73
CA SER A 21 -79.93 -44.69 21.95
C SER A 21 -81.14 -45.58 21.66
N LYS A 22 -81.31 -46.68 22.42
CA LYS A 22 -82.61 -47.29 22.79
C LYS A 22 -82.45 -48.12 24.08
N ASP A 23 -83.28 -47.81 25.07
CA ASP A 23 -83.47 -48.58 26.31
C ASP A 23 -84.43 -49.77 26.14
N ASP A 24 -84.23 -50.75 27.03
CA ASP A 24 -85.10 -51.82 27.57
C ASP A 24 -85.78 -52.84 26.65
N HIS A 25 -85.54 -54.14 26.93
CA HIS A 25 -86.50 -55.07 27.57
C HIS A 25 -85.87 -56.48 27.75
N SER A 26 -85.70 -56.89 29.02
CA SER A 26 -85.85 -58.24 29.60
C SER A 26 -85.52 -59.51 28.78
N SER A 27 -84.52 -60.27 29.24
CA SER A 27 -84.76 -61.67 29.69
C SER A 27 -83.58 -62.20 30.52
N THR A 28 -83.87 -62.40 31.79
CA THR A 28 -83.11 -63.12 32.80
C THR A 28 -82.86 -64.57 32.37
N SER A 29 -81.63 -65.05 32.47
CA SER A 29 -81.37 -66.48 32.68
C SER A 29 -80.19 -66.62 33.66
N THR A 30 -80.56 -66.93 34.90
CA THR A 30 -79.68 -67.19 36.03
C THR A 30 -79.24 -68.65 35.99
N MET A 31 -77.95 -68.92 35.77
CA MET A 31 -77.20 -69.89 36.57
C MET A 31 -75.69 -69.77 36.28
N GLU A 32 -75.02 -69.27 37.31
CA GLU A 32 -73.60 -69.40 37.64
C GLU A 32 -72.88 -70.67 37.12
N GLN A 33 -71.60 -70.47 36.77
CA GLN A 33 -70.52 -71.45 36.59
C GLN A 33 -70.27 -72.01 35.18
N GLY A 34 -69.81 -71.11 34.30
CA GLY A 34 -68.93 -71.41 33.16
C GLY A 34 -67.61 -70.66 33.35
N LEU A 35 -66.78 -71.19 34.24
CA LEU A 35 -65.45 -70.72 34.62
C LEU A 35 -64.57 -70.32 33.40
N MET A 36 -64.17 -69.05 33.34
CA MET A 36 -62.84 -68.59 32.88
C MET A 36 -62.28 -69.19 31.57
N GLU A 37 -62.92 -68.94 30.43
CA GLU A 37 -62.25 -69.06 29.13
C GLU A 37 -61.92 -67.67 28.54
N ASN A 38 -61.49 -66.73 29.41
CA ASN A 38 -60.48 -65.78 28.94
C ASN A 38 -59.22 -66.63 28.75
N GLU A 39 -58.56 -66.52 27.60
CA GLU A 39 -57.26 -67.11 27.26
C GLU A 39 -56.19 -66.86 28.35
N ARG A 40 -56.32 -67.49 29.50
CA ARG A 40 -55.26 -67.66 30.48
C ARG A 40 -54.52 -68.90 30.04
N ILE A 41 -53.72 -68.74 28.99
CA ILE A 41 -52.61 -69.64 28.73
C ILE A 41 -51.85 -69.71 30.05
N LEU A 42 -51.90 -70.86 30.71
CA LEU A 42 -51.09 -71.15 31.88
C LEU A 42 -49.64 -71.14 31.40
N MET A 43 -48.98 -69.99 31.53
CA MET A 43 -47.54 -69.89 31.33
C MET A 43 -46.91 -70.80 32.39
N THR A 44 -46.42 -71.96 31.98
CA THR A 44 -45.64 -72.81 32.87
C THR A 44 -44.33 -72.11 33.18
N GLU A 45 -43.76 -72.35 34.36
CA GLU A 45 -42.52 -71.71 34.82
C GLU A 45 -41.39 -71.82 33.79
N SER A 46 -41.29 -72.96 33.11
CA SER A 46 -40.32 -73.20 32.02
C SER A 46 -40.51 -72.29 30.80
N LEU A 47 -41.75 -71.96 30.39
CA LEU A 47 -42.00 -71.07 29.26
C LEU A 47 -41.68 -69.61 29.61
N PHE A 48 -41.91 -69.23 30.87
CA PHE A 48 -41.53 -67.92 31.38
C PHE A 48 -40.00 -67.75 31.45
N GLU A 49 -39.28 -68.77 31.92
CA GLU A 49 -37.82 -68.77 31.91
C GLU A 49 -37.24 -68.66 30.50
N GLU A 50 -37.76 -69.44 29.54
CA GLU A 50 -37.34 -69.37 28.13
C GLU A 50 -37.62 -67.99 27.52
N TRP A 51 -38.77 -67.39 27.84
CA TRP A 51 -39.11 -66.04 27.42
C TRP A 51 -38.15 -65.00 28.01
N ILE A 52 -37.83 -65.08 29.31
CA ILE A 52 -36.86 -64.17 29.96
C ILE A 52 -35.49 -64.27 29.28
N ILE A 53 -35.00 -65.49 29.03
CA ILE A 53 -33.70 -65.72 28.41
C ILE A 53 -33.65 -65.10 27.01
N THR A 54 -34.70 -65.27 26.22
CA THR A 54 -34.80 -64.72 24.86
C THR A 54 -34.80 -63.19 24.88
N ASN A 55 -35.67 -62.59 25.70
CA ASN A 55 -35.77 -61.12 25.80
C ASN A 55 -34.46 -60.49 26.31
N PHE A 56 -33.82 -61.09 27.31
CA PHE A 56 -32.56 -60.59 27.84
C PHE A 56 -31.42 -60.74 26.82
N GLY A 57 -31.42 -61.82 26.03
CA GLY A 57 -30.50 -62.02 24.91
C GLY A 57 -30.64 -60.95 23.84
N GLU A 58 -31.86 -60.69 23.38
CA GLU A 58 -32.15 -59.62 22.40
C GLU A 58 -31.74 -58.24 22.91
N LEU A 59 -32.10 -57.90 24.15
CA LEU A 59 -31.71 -56.64 24.77
C LEU A 59 -30.19 -56.48 24.84
N LYS A 60 -29.46 -57.54 25.20
CA LYS A 60 -28.00 -57.52 25.27
C LYS A 60 -27.38 -57.23 23.89
N GLU A 61 -27.86 -57.88 22.83
CA GLU A 61 -27.37 -57.63 21.47
C GLU A 61 -27.63 -56.19 21.03
N HIS A 62 -28.81 -55.64 21.32
CA HIS A 62 -29.13 -54.24 21.07
C HIS A 62 -28.16 -53.28 21.78
N VAL A 63 -27.87 -53.52 23.07
CA VAL A 63 -26.93 -52.70 23.84
C VAL A 63 -25.51 -52.78 23.26
N VAL A 64 -25.06 -53.97 22.85
CA VAL A 64 -23.74 -54.15 22.23
C VAL A 64 -23.66 -53.42 20.88
N ALA A 65 -24.70 -53.52 20.04
CA ALA A 65 -24.78 -52.83 18.77
C ALA A 65 -24.74 -51.31 18.95
N GLN A 66 -25.55 -50.78 19.88
CA GLN A 66 -25.59 -49.36 20.20
C GLN A 66 -24.22 -48.86 20.70
N ARG A 67 -23.55 -49.61 21.58
CA ARG A 67 -22.21 -49.25 22.05
C ARG A 67 -21.19 -49.17 20.90
N LYS A 68 -21.27 -50.09 19.94
CA LYS A 68 -20.38 -50.08 18.76
C LYS A 68 -20.64 -48.85 17.89
N GLU A 69 -21.89 -48.45 17.73
CA GLU A 69 -22.29 -47.25 17.00
C GLU A 69 -21.83 -45.97 17.70
N THR A 70 -22.05 -45.84 19.02
CA THR A 70 -21.55 -44.71 19.83
C THR A 70 -20.04 -44.55 19.69
N ARG A 71 -19.29 -45.66 19.72
CA ARG A 71 -17.83 -45.65 19.52
C ARG A 71 -17.41 -45.23 18.10
N ASN A 72 -18.23 -45.51 17.09
CA ASN A 72 -17.98 -45.01 15.73
C ASN A 72 -18.14 -43.48 15.68
N PHE A 73 -19.19 -42.96 16.30
CA PHE A 73 -19.40 -41.50 16.40
C PHE A 73 -18.29 -40.80 17.16
N GLU A 74 -17.80 -41.36 18.27
CA GLU A 74 -16.66 -40.83 19.04
C GLU A 74 -15.43 -40.59 18.14
N LYS A 75 -15.02 -41.61 17.37
CA LYS A 75 -13.91 -41.47 16.41
C LYS A 75 -14.15 -40.41 15.35
N ARG A 76 -15.40 -40.29 14.90
CA ARG A 76 -15.80 -39.30 13.89
C ARG A 76 -15.77 -37.89 14.48
N PHE A 77 -16.11 -37.72 15.77
CA PHE A 77 -15.97 -36.46 16.47
C PHE A 77 -14.49 -36.07 16.64
N ASP A 78 -13.62 -37.00 17.02
CA ASP A 78 -12.18 -36.74 17.13
C ASP A 78 -11.58 -36.26 15.79
N GLU A 79 -11.98 -36.88 14.68
CA GLU A 79 -11.56 -36.46 13.35
C GLU A 79 -12.08 -35.05 12.99
N ILE A 80 -13.32 -34.75 13.36
CA ILE A 80 -13.92 -33.42 13.14
C ILE A 80 -13.19 -32.36 13.97
N LEU A 81 -12.88 -32.66 15.24
CA LEU A 81 -12.10 -31.75 16.10
C LEU A 81 -10.74 -31.43 15.50
N LEU A 82 -10.01 -32.46 15.02
CA LEU A 82 -8.72 -32.25 14.36
C LEU A 82 -8.85 -31.38 13.10
N ARG A 83 -9.92 -31.54 12.32
CA ARG A 83 -10.20 -30.69 11.15
C ARG A 83 -10.51 -29.25 11.56
N ILE A 84 -11.25 -29.04 12.64
CA ILE A 84 -11.54 -27.71 13.21
C ILE A 84 -10.24 -27.03 13.62
N ASP A 85 -9.38 -27.69 14.41
CA ASP A 85 -8.09 -27.14 14.85
C ASP A 85 -7.20 -26.74 13.65
N ASN A 86 -7.21 -27.55 12.58
CA ASN A 86 -6.48 -27.23 11.37
C ASN A 86 -7.05 -26.02 10.62
N LEU A 87 -8.38 -25.88 10.58
CA LEU A 87 -9.03 -24.72 10.00
C LEU A 87 -8.77 -23.45 10.81
N GLU A 88 -8.81 -23.52 12.14
CA GLU A 88 -8.50 -22.37 13.01
C GLU A 88 -7.07 -21.85 12.80
N ARG A 89 -6.10 -22.76 12.68
CA ARG A 89 -4.72 -22.41 12.30
C ARG A 89 -4.66 -21.72 10.94
N SER A 90 -5.35 -22.29 9.94
CA SER A 90 -5.38 -21.73 8.57
C SER A 90 -6.04 -20.35 8.52
N MET A 91 -7.09 -20.12 9.30
CA MET A 91 -7.72 -18.81 9.43
C MET A 91 -6.78 -17.78 10.07
N SER A 92 -5.99 -18.19 11.04
CA SER A 92 -4.99 -17.33 11.69
C SER A 92 -3.91 -16.89 10.69
N GLU A 93 -3.37 -17.82 9.90
CA GLU A 93 -2.40 -17.53 8.83
C GLU A 93 -2.99 -16.57 7.77
N LEU A 94 -4.26 -16.77 7.39
CA LEU A 94 -4.95 -15.89 6.44
C LEU A 94 -5.13 -14.47 7.01
N MET A 95 -5.37 -14.35 8.32
CA MET A 95 -5.48 -13.05 8.99
C MET A 95 -4.16 -12.27 8.95
N GLU A 96 -3.04 -12.94 9.22
CA GLU A 96 -1.70 -12.34 9.09
C GLU A 96 -1.41 -11.91 7.65
N LEU A 97 -1.72 -12.77 6.67
CA LEU A 97 -1.57 -12.42 5.26
C LEU A 97 -2.40 -11.19 4.87
N LYS A 98 -3.64 -11.08 5.37
CA LYS A 98 -4.48 -9.90 5.13
C LYS A 98 -3.85 -8.62 5.70
N ASN A 99 -3.24 -8.68 6.87
CA ASN A 99 -2.57 -7.53 7.50
C ASN A 99 -1.36 -7.07 6.67
N THR A 100 -0.49 -8.00 6.26
CA THR A 100 0.67 -7.68 5.43
C THR A 100 0.29 -7.08 4.07
N ILE A 101 -0.80 -7.55 3.45
CA ILE A 101 -1.35 -6.94 2.22
C ILE A 101 -1.81 -5.51 2.45
N GLN A 102 -2.39 -5.21 3.62
CA GLN A 102 -2.83 -3.87 3.97
C GLN A 102 -1.63 -2.92 4.17
N GLU A 103 -0.59 -3.36 4.88
CA GLU A 103 0.66 -2.61 5.01
C GLU A 103 1.30 -2.32 3.65
N LEU A 104 1.36 -3.31 2.77
CA LEU A 104 1.88 -3.15 1.41
C LEU A 104 1.08 -2.10 0.61
N ARG A 105 -0.25 -2.09 0.75
CA ARG A 105 -1.11 -1.10 0.09
C ARG A 105 -0.79 0.32 0.56
N GLU A 106 -0.55 0.52 1.85
CA GLU A 106 -0.18 1.82 2.42
C GLU A 106 1.18 2.28 1.92
N VAL A 107 2.17 1.39 1.90
CA VAL A 107 3.50 1.67 1.32
C VAL A 107 3.40 2.04 -0.15
N CYS A 108 2.65 1.26 -0.96
CA CYS A 108 2.43 1.55 -2.37
C CYS A 108 1.74 2.93 -2.58
N THR A 109 0.77 3.27 -1.74
CA THR A 109 0.11 4.58 -1.79
C THR A 109 1.09 5.71 -1.47
N GLY A 110 1.90 5.55 -0.41
CA GLY A 110 2.93 6.52 -0.05
C GLY A 110 4.01 6.67 -1.13
N LEU A 111 4.42 5.58 -1.79
CA LEU A 111 5.34 5.60 -2.92
C LEU A 111 4.75 6.35 -4.12
N ASN A 112 3.48 6.10 -4.46
CA ASN A 112 2.80 6.82 -5.54
C ASN A 112 2.77 8.33 -5.28
N THR A 113 2.47 8.78 -4.05
CA THR A 113 2.53 10.21 -3.71
C THR A 113 3.93 10.79 -3.92
N ARG A 114 4.99 10.07 -3.50
CA ARG A 114 6.38 10.50 -3.70
C ARG A 114 6.78 10.55 -5.17
N ILE A 115 6.31 9.60 -5.98
CA ILE A 115 6.56 9.59 -7.43
C ILE A 115 5.93 10.81 -8.09
N VAL A 116 4.65 11.11 -7.79
CA VAL A 116 3.97 12.30 -8.33
C VAL A 116 4.69 13.59 -7.91
N GLN A 117 5.20 13.66 -6.67
CA GLN A 117 6.03 14.80 -6.24
C GLN A 117 7.35 14.88 -7.02
N ALA A 118 8.02 13.74 -7.24
CA ALA A 118 9.24 13.68 -8.02
C ALA A 118 8.99 14.01 -9.51
N GLU A 119 7.82 13.70 -10.06
CA GLU A 119 7.40 14.12 -11.41
C GLU A 119 7.29 15.65 -11.56
N GLY A 120 7.31 16.39 -10.45
CA GLY A 120 7.62 17.83 -10.39
C GLY A 120 8.98 18.23 -10.99
N ILE A 121 9.78 17.28 -11.48
CA ILE A 121 10.95 17.48 -12.37
C ILE A 121 10.63 18.48 -13.51
N SER A 122 9.39 18.58 -13.97
CA SER A 122 9.05 19.58 -15.00
C SER A 122 9.28 21.03 -14.53
N GLU A 123 8.99 21.36 -13.27
CA GLU A 123 9.17 22.70 -12.71
C GLU A 123 10.66 23.04 -12.56
N VAL A 124 11.45 22.10 -12.04
CA VAL A 124 12.92 22.22 -11.97
C VAL A 124 13.53 22.36 -13.37
N LYS A 125 13.00 21.62 -14.35
CA LYS A 125 13.45 21.71 -15.75
C LYS A 125 13.15 23.06 -16.38
N VAL A 126 12.01 23.68 -16.04
CA VAL A 126 11.67 25.05 -16.49
C VAL A 126 12.64 26.05 -15.86
N GLN A 127 12.84 26.02 -14.55
CA GLN A 127 13.78 26.91 -13.86
C GLN A 127 15.21 26.77 -14.39
N PHE A 128 15.65 25.53 -14.66
CA PHE A 128 16.97 25.29 -15.27
C PHE A 128 17.12 25.97 -16.63
N ASN A 129 16.09 25.90 -17.48
CA ASN A 129 16.12 26.56 -18.79
C ASN A 129 16.14 28.08 -18.67
N GLU A 130 15.46 28.65 -17.68
CA GLU A 130 15.50 30.09 -17.38
C GLU A 130 16.89 30.54 -16.94
N ILE A 131 17.49 29.86 -15.96
CA ILE A 131 18.88 30.12 -15.49
C ILE A 131 19.87 30.05 -16.66
N LYS A 132 19.73 29.04 -17.52
CA LYS A 132 20.58 28.86 -18.70
C LYS A 132 20.46 30.03 -19.68
N CYS A 133 19.27 30.62 -19.83
CA CYS A 133 19.07 31.80 -20.65
C CYS A 133 19.72 33.04 -20.01
N GLU A 134 19.57 33.23 -18.70
CA GLU A 134 20.19 34.34 -17.98
C GLU A 134 21.72 34.31 -18.02
N GLU A 135 22.32 33.12 -17.91
CA GLU A 135 23.76 32.92 -18.06
C GLU A 135 24.27 33.38 -19.41
N LYS A 136 23.59 33.01 -20.51
CA LYS A 136 23.95 33.49 -21.86
C LYS A 136 23.92 35.02 -21.97
N ILE A 137 22.96 35.68 -21.29
CA ILE A 137 22.87 37.13 -21.29
C ILE A 137 24.01 37.75 -20.47
N ARG A 138 24.34 37.18 -19.31
CA ARG A 138 25.47 37.61 -18.48
C ARG A 138 26.80 37.45 -19.20
N GLU A 139 27.02 36.32 -19.86
CA GLU A 139 28.23 36.04 -20.64
C GLU A 139 28.42 37.07 -21.77
N LYS A 140 27.36 37.39 -22.52
CA LYS A 140 27.41 38.46 -23.54
C LYS A 140 27.73 39.83 -22.96
N ARG A 141 27.28 40.13 -21.74
CA ARG A 141 27.59 41.39 -21.05
C ARG A 141 29.06 41.44 -20.65
N ILE A 142 29.57 40.38 -20.03
CA ILE A 142 30.99 40.26 -19.65
C ILE A 142 31.88 40.42 -20.87
N LYS A 143 31.59 39.69 -21.96
CA LYS A 143 32.38 39.77 -23.20
C LYS A 143 32.43 41.17 -23.80
N ARG A 144 31.31 41.92 -23.77
CA ARG A 144 31.28 43.32 -24.22
C ARG A 144 32.07 44.23 -23.29
N ASN A 145 31.95 44.02 -21.98
CA ASN A 145 32.67 44.83 -21.00
C ASN A 145 34.18 44.61 -21.11
N ASP A 146 34.63 43.36 -21.27
CA ASP A 146 36.05 43.03 -21.50
C ASP A 146 36.59 43.72 -22.75
N GLN A 147 35.85 43.64 -23.86
CA GLN A 147 36.22 44.32 -25.10
C GLN A 147 36.31 45.84 -24.90
N SER A 148 35.33 46.43 -24.21
CA SER A 148 35.32 47.87 -23.92
C SER A 148 36.47 48.30 -23.01
N LEU A 149 36.84 47.47 -22.02
CA LEU A 149 37.99 47.72 -21.16
C LEU A 149 39.30 47.66 -21.95
N GLN A 150 39.42 46.71 -22.88
CA GLN A 150 40.57 46.61 -23.76
C GLN A 150 40.73 47.85 -24.63
N GLU A 151 39.65 48.32 -25.26
CA GLU A 151 39.66 49.55 -26.07
C GLU A 151 40.02 50.80 -25.25
N MET A 152 39.52 50.89 -24.02
CA MET A 152 39.85 51.99 -23.11
C MET A 152 41.32 51.96 -22.70
N TRP A 153 41.85 50.77 -22.40
CA TRP A 153 43.25 50.59 -22.06
C TRP A 153 44.16 50.99 -23.22
N ASP A 154 43.82 50.58 -24.44
CA ASP A 154 44.53 50.96 -25.66
C ASP A 154 44.48 52.48 -25.87
N TYR A 155 43.34 53.12 -25.63
CA TYR A 155 43.19 54.57 -25.70
C TYR A 155 44.08 55.30 -24.69
N VAL A 156 44.09 54.87 -23.42
CA VAL A 156 44.93 55.44 -22.35
C VAL A 156 46.41 55.24 -22.63
N LYS A 157 46.79 54.12 -23.26
CA LYS A 157 48.19 53.81 -23.60
C LYS A 157 48.66 54.47 -24.90
N ARG A 158 47.77 54.98 -25.75
CA ARG A 158 48.09 55.56 -27.06
C ARG A 158 49.20 56.64 -27.07
N PRO A 159 49.30 57.58 -26.10
CA PRO A 159 50.39 58.57 -26.09
C PRO A 159 51.71 58.03 -25.51
N ASN A 160 51.72 56.82 -24.93
CA ASN A 160 52.89 56.28 -24.24
C ASN A 160 53.85 55.65 -25.25
N LEU A 161 55.08 56.15 -25.28
CA LEU A 161 56.18 55.59 -26.07
C LEU A 161 57.04 54.68 -25.17
N HIS A 162 57.25 53.43 -25.57
CA HIS A 162 58.17 52.52 -24.87
C HIS A 162 59.55 52.60 -25.51
N LEU A 163 60.55 53.04 -24.73
CA LEU A 163 61.95 53.02 -25.14
C LEU A 163 62.60 51.74 -24.62
N ILE A 164 63.24 50.98 -25.52
CA ILE A 164 63.89 49.70 -25.21
C ILE A 164 65.39 49.84 -25.53
N GLY A 165 66.25 49.29 -24.68
CA GLY A 165 67.71 49.33 -24.86
C GLY A 165 68.39 50.60 -24.33
N VAL A 166 67.67 51.40 -23.53
CA VAL A 166 68.28 52.53 -22.80
C VAL A 166 69.14 51.95 -21.65
N PRO A 167 70.42 52.35 -21.51
CA PRO A 167 71.27 51.88 -20.43
C PRO A 167 70.75 52.36 -19.07
N GLU A 168 70.57 51.44 -18.11
CA GLU A 168 70.23 51.80 -16.73
C GLU A 168 71.36 52.64 -16.11
N CYS A 169 71.03 53.80 -15.54
CA CYS A 169 71.97 54.69 -14.88
C CYS A 169 71.76 54.66 -13.36
N ASP A 170 72.86 54.59 -12.59
CA ASP A 170 72.77 54.61 -11.13
C ASP A 170 72.13 55.93 -10.63
N GLY A 171 71.02 55.78 -9.92
CA GLY A 171 70.23 56.89 -9.39
C GLY A 171 69.40 57.63 -10.44
N GLU A 172 68.69 56.91 -11.30
CA GLU A 172 67.67 57.45 -12.21
C GLU A 172 66.61 58.27 -11.46
N ASN A 173 66.34 59.46 -11.97
CA ASN A 173 65.26 60.35 -11.54
C ASN A 173 64.57 60.95 -12.77
N GLU A 174 63.40 61.55 -12.58
CA GLU A 174 62.56 62.08 -13.67
C GLU A 174 63.33 63.03 -14.59
N SER A 175 64.16 63.92 -14.02
CA SER A 175 64.98 64.85 -14.79
C SER A 175 66.11 64.18 -15.58
N LYS A 176 66.76 63.13 -15.07
CA LYS A 176 67.71 62.34 -15.87
C LYS A 176 67.03 61.64 -17.04
N LEU A 177 65.85 61.06 -16.82
CA LEU A 177 65.11 60.39 -17.89
C LEU A 177 64.65 61.38 -18.97
N GLU A 178 64.20 62.57 -18.57
CA GLU A 178 63.83 63.64 -19.50
C GLU A 178 65.04 64.13 -20.32
N ASN A 179 66.20 64.31 -19.68
CA ASN A 179 67.45 64.65 -20.39
C ASN A 179 67.85 63.56 -21.39
N THR A 180 67.84 62.29 -21.00
CA THR A 180 68.10 61.16 -21.91
C THR A 180 67.12 61.13 -23.08
N LEU A 181 65.84 61.44 -22.84
CA LEU A 181 64.83 61.50 -23.89
C LEU A 181 65.07 62.67 -24.86
N GLN A 182 65.53 63.83 -24.35
CA GLN A 182 65.95 64.96 -25.17
C GLN A 182 67.19 64.63 -26.01
N ASP A 183 68.20 63.97 -25.43
CA ASP A 183 69.42 63.54 -26.13
C ASP A 183 69.05 62.60 -27.31
N ILE A 184 68.17 61.61 -27.07
CA ILE A 184 67.69 60.70 -28.12
C ILE A 184 66.97 61.45 -29.25
N ILE A 185 66.13 62.44 -28.93
CA ILE A 185 65.41 63.25 -29.93
C ILE A 185 66.38 64.11 -30.75
N GLN A 186 67.39 64.71 -30.12
CA GLN A 186 68.40 65.54 -30.80
C GLN A 186 69.25 64.70 -31.77
N GLU A 187 69.68 63.52 -31.35
CA GLU A 187 70.50 62.62 -32.15
C GLU A 187 69.75 62.07 -33.36
N ASN A 188 68.48 61.65 -33.17
CA ASN A 188 67.73 60.93 -34.21
C ASN A 188 66.76 61.82 -35.01
N PHE A 189 66.25 62.91 -34.43
CA PHE A 189 65.23 63.77 -35.04
C PHE A 189 65.57 65.27 -34.90
N PRO A 190 66.66 65.74 -35.52
CA PRO A 190 67.15 67.12 -35.35
C PRO A 190 66.17 68.21 -35.84
N GLU A 191 65.23 67.88 -36.73
CA GLU A 191 64.19 68.82 -37.17
C GLU A 191 63.06 69.01 -36.13
N LEU A 192 62.79 68.00 -35.29
CA LEU A 192 61.84 68.09 -34.18
C LEU A 192 62.44 68.88 -33.02
N ALA A 193 63.71 68.65 -32.72
CA ALA A 193 64.49 69.42 -31.76
C ALA A 193 64.40 70.94 -31.98
N LYS A 194 64.61 71.41 -33.22
CA LYS A 194 64.50 72.83 -33.61
C LYS A 194 63.11 73.44 -33.42
N GLN A 195 62.05 72.64 -33.29
CA GLN A 195 60.69 73.13 -32.99
C GLN A 195 60.46 73.33 -31.50
N VAL A 196 61.03 72.48 -30.65
CA VAL A 196 60.89 72.54 -29.19
C VAL A 196 61.54 73.82 -28.63
N ASP A 197 62.72 74.18 -29.13
CA ASP A 197 63.46 75.39 -28.72
C ASP A 197 62.72 76.72 -29.02
N ARG A 198 61.80 76.72 -29.99
CA ARG A 198 61.00 77.91 -30.34
C ARG A 198 59.77 78.12 -29.45
N LYS A 199 59.30 77.08 -28.73
CA LYS A 199 58.11 77.16 -27.87
C LYS A 199 58.41 77.59 -26.43
N VAL A 200 59.65 77.43 -25.96
CA VAL A 200 60.08 77.75 -24.58
C VAL A 200 60.37 79.26 -24.36
N ARG A 201 60.43 80.07 -25.42
CA ARG A 201 60.81 81.50 -25.36
C ARG A 201 59.63 82.50 -25.43
N ARG A 202 58.41 82.11 -25.05
CA ARG A 202 57.26 83.02 -24.89
C ARG A 202 56.68 82.93 -23.49
#